data_AF-A0A183JAJ5-F1
#
_entry.id   AF-A0A183JAJ5-F1
#
_cell.length_a   1.000
_cell.length_b   1.000
_cell.length_c   1.000
_cell.angle_alpha   90.00
_cell.angle_beta   90.00
_cell.angle_gamma   90.00
#
_symmetry.space_group_name_H-M   'P 1'
#
loop_
_entity.id
_entity.type
_entity.pdbx_description
1 polymer ?
#
loop_
_entity_poly.entity_id
_entity_poly.type
_entity_poly.pdbx_seq_one_letter_code
_entity_poly.pdbx_strand_id
1 'polypeptide(L)'
;MRLSAFLVLMKCPSRPLVEKVKSVFEKEQINQVRSFVSAFIDEIRTSNDPEKANLRQIIKSQFFDPKAQKDPRRFSSYVEHGSFSQETNYGILADQVTIFVPDSPLPVLLSLNVTLDLFGNAVNVFEIGGSVKGFDRVLESLLGHHGYFSDPEGYYLKPGAPQTHPNPSIARMTALVPVVCSKVNFFRTAV
;
A
#
# COMPACT_ATOMS: atom_id res chain seq x y z
N MET A 1 -7.83 -3.38 -7.96
CA MET A 1 -7.52 -4.83 -7.93
C MET A 1 -6.06 -5.14 -8.25
N ARG A 2 -5.47 -4.58 -9.32
CA ARG A 2 -4.08 -4.88 -9.74
C ARG A 2 -3.04 -4.61 -8.65
N LEU A 3 -3.11 -3.46 -7.98
CA LEU A 3 -2.15 -3.09 -6.92
C LEU A 3 -2.29 -3.95 -5.65
N SER A 4 -3.52 -4.30 -5.26
CA SER A 4 -3.75 -5.23 -4.15
C SER A 4 -3.19 -6.63 -4.46
N ALA A 5 -3.37 -7.12 -5.69
CA ALA A 5 -2.79 -8.39 -6.12
C ALA A 5 -1.25 -8.33 -6.13
N PHE A 6 -0.67 -7.23 -6.61
CA PHE A 6 0.77 -6.99 -6.57
C PHE A 6 1.32 -7.09 -5.14
N LEU A 7 0.68 -6.42 -4.16
CA LEU A 7 1.10 -6.48 -2.76
C LEU A 7 1.09 -7.92 -2.20
N VAL A 8 0.06 -8.70 -2.52
CA VAL A 8 -0.02 -10.12 -2.10
C VAL A 8 1.10 -10.94 -2.73
N LEU A 9 1.39 -10.74 -4.03
CA LEU A 9 2.47 -11.44 -4.73
C LEU A 9 3.85 -11.09 -4.15
N MET A 10 4.05 -9.85 -3.72
CA MET A 10 5.33 -9.38 -3.18
C MET A 10 5.60 -9.83 -1.74
N LYS A 11 4.62 -10.40 -1.02
CA LYS A 11 4.86 -10.99 0.31
C LYS A 11 5.81 -12.19 0.28
N CYS A 12 5.71 -13.04 -0.76
CA CYS A 12 6.53 -14.25 -0.91
C CYS A 12 7.22 -14.26 -2.29
N PRO A 13 8.20 -13.38 -2.55
CA PRO A 13 8.72 -13.20 -3.89
C PRO A 13 9.73 -14.29 -4.27
N SER A 14 9.63 -14.75 -5.52
CA SER A 14 10.62 -15.61 -6.17
C SER A 14 11.25 -14.88 -7.36
N ARG A 15 12.47 -15.29 -7.76
CA ARG A 15 13.16 -14.69 -8.93
C ARG A 15 12.30 -14.68 -10.20
N PRO A 16 11.64 -15.80 -10.60
CA PRO A 16 10.79 -15.81 -11.78
C PRO A 16 9.56 -14.92 -11.65
N LEU A 17 9.00 -14.80 -10.43
CA LEU A 17 7.86 -13.92 -10.18
C LEU A 17 8.24 -12.46 -10.35
N VAL A 18 9.37 -12.03 -9.79
CA VAL A 18 9.85 -10.65 -9.91
C VAL A 18 10.20 -10.33 -11.36
N GLU A 19 10.79 -11.26 -12.11
CA GLU A 19 11.07 -11.09 -13.54
C GLU A 19 9.78 -10.95 -14.35
N LYS A 20 8.75 -11.75 -14.04
CA LYS A 20 7.45 -11.61 -14.66
C LYS A 20 6.82 -10.25 -14.36
N VAL A 21 6.89 -9.80 -13.12
CA VAL A 21 6.41 -8.48 -12.69
C VAL A 21 7.12 -7.36 -13.42
N LYS A 22 8.44 -7.44 -13.58
CA LYS A 22 9.24 -6.51 -14.39
C LYS A 22 8.72 -6.45 -15.83
N SER A 23 8.54 -7.60 -16.48
CA SER A 23 8.05 -7.64 -17.87
C SER A 23 6.64 -7.04 -18.06
N VAL A 24 5.78 -7.16 -17.03
CA VAL A 24 4.44 -6.57 -17.02
C VAL A 24 4.53 -5.06 -16.77
N PHE A 25 5.40 -4.65 -15.84
CA PHE A 25 5.62 -3.24 -15.51
C PHE A 25 6.13 -2.43 -16.70
N GLU A 26 7.04 -2.98 -17.51
CA GLU A 26 7.58 -2.31 -18.71
C GLU A 26 6.49 -1.95 -19.74
N LYS A 27 5.41 -2.74 -19.79
CA LYS A 27 4.27 -2.53 -20.69
C LYS A 27 3.13 -1.74 -20.05
N GLU A 28 3.27 -1.33 -18.79
CA GLU A 28 2.23 -0.65 -18.04
C GLU A 28 1.96 0.76 -18.58
N GLN A 29 0.67 1.06 -18.79
CA GLN A 29 0.21 2.38 -19.23
C GLN A 29 -0.46 3.18 -18.11
N ILE A 30 -0.96 2.49 -17.07
CA ILE A 30 -1.66 3.15 -15.96
C ILE A 30 -0.64 3.79 -15.02
N ASN A 31 -0.62 5.11 -15.00
CA ASN A 31 0.27 5.90 -14.16
C ASN A 31 0.19 5.58 -12.67
N GLN A 32 -1.01 5.26 -12.17
CA GLN A 32 -1.22 4.85 -10.77
C GLN A 32 -0.45 3.57 -10.44
N VAL A 33 -0.47 2.58 -11.36
CA VAL A 33 0.27 1.34 -11.16
C VAL A 33 1.77 1.57 -11.24
N ARG A 34 2.21 2.36 -12.23
CA ARG A 34 3.63 2.69 -12.40
C ARG A 34 4.21 3.38 -11.16
N SER A 35 3.54 4.43 -10.69
CA SER A 35 3.97 5.19 -9.51
C SER A 35 4.08 4.31 -8.27
N PHE A 36 3.08 3.48 -8.02
CA PHE A 36 3.07 2.60 -6.85
C PHE A 36 4.21 1.59 -6.90
N VAL A 37 4.35 0.87 -8.02
CA VAL A 37 5.37 -0.16 -8.16
C VAL A 37 6.76 0.45 -8.11
N SER A 38 6.97 1.62 -8.71
CA SER A 38 8.24 2.33 -8.58
C SER A 38 8.57 2.68 -7.13
N ALA A 39 7.65 3.36 -6.43
CA ALA A 39 7.85 3.74 -5.03
C ALA A 39 8.12 2.51 -4.15
N PHE A 40 7.33 1.45 -4.32
CA PHE A 40 7.55 0.18 -3.62
C PHE A 40 8.97 -0.35 -3.84
N ILE A 41 9.43 -0.43 -5.09
CA ILE A 41 10.76 -0.96 -5.40
C ILE A 41 11.87 -0.08 -4.82
N ASP A 42 11.71 1.24 -4.85
CA ASP A 42 12.68 2.17 -4.28
C ASP A 42 12.79 2.03 -2.76
N GLU A 43 11.67 1.92 -2.06
CA GLU A 43 11.65 1.63 -0.61
C GLU A 43 12.31 0.28 -0.29
N ILE A 44 11.99 -0.79 -1.02
CA ILE A 44 12.58 -2.11 -0.76
C ILE A 44 14.11 -2.10 -0.98
N ARG A 45 14.65 -1.29 -1.89
CA ARG A 45 16.10 -1.22 -2.14
C ARG A 45 16.89 -0.66 -0.97
N THR A 46 16.31 0.32 -0.28
CA THR A 46 16.90 1.06 0.85
C THR A 46 16.49 0.52 2.21
N SER A 47 15.39 -0.23 2.28
CA SER A 47 14.88 -0.86 3.50
C SER A 47 15.95 -1.69 4.20
N ASN A 48 16.01 -1.56 5.52
CA ASN A 48 16.86 -2.36 6.42
C ASN A 48 16.11 -3.50 7.10
N ASP A 49 14.82 -3.68 6.76
CA ASP A 49 13.99 -4.76 7.26
C ASP A 49 14.58 -6.14 6.87
N PRO A 50 14.81 -7.04 7.84
CA PRO A 50 15.21 -8.42 7.60
C PRO A 50 14.19 -9.22 6.78
N GLU A 51 12.88 -9.00 6.95
CA GLU A 51 11.83 -9.72 6.22
C GLU A 51 11.87 -9.40 4.72
N LYS A 52 12.25 -8.17 4.37
CA LYS A 52 12.37 -7.69 2.98
C LYS A 52 13.73 -8.00 2.34
N ALA A 53 14.67 -8.60 3.08
CA ALA A 53 16.04 -8.83 2.61
C ALA A 53 16.12 -9.70 1.34
N ASN A 54 15.32 -10.76 1.26
CA ASN A 54 15.27 -11.62 0.08
C ASN A 54 14.79 -10.85 -1.16
N LEU A 55 13.69 -10.10 -1.03
CA LEU A 55 13.16 -9.29 -2.13
C LEU A 55 14.16 -8.21 -2.57
N ARG A 56 14.77 -7.52 -1.61
CA ARG A 56 15.83 -6.52 -1.83
C ARG A 56 16.99 -7.11 -2.65
N GLN A 57 17.43 -8.32 -2.32
CA GLN A 57 18.48 -9.01 -3.09
C GLN A 57 18.03 -9.35 -4.52
N ILE A 58 16.81 -9.86 -4.70
CA ILE A 58 16.26 -10.18 -6.02
C ILE A 58 16.20 -8.91 -6.90
N ILE A 59 15.65 -7.82 -6.38
CA ILE A 59 15.53 -6.53 -7.08
C ILE A 59 16.89 -6.00 -7.51
N LYS A 60 17.88 -5.98 -6.59
CA LYS A 60 19.24 -5.52 -6.89
C LYS A 60 19.90 -6.36 -7.99
N SER A 61 19.67 -7.68 -8.00
CA SER A 61 20.27 -8.58 -9.00
C SER A 61 19.67 -8.47 -10.41
N GLN A 62 18.43 -8.00 -10.55
CA GLN A 62 17.71 -7.96 -11.84
C GLN A 62 17.75 -6.58 -12.53
N PHE A 63 18.52 -5.61 -11.99
CA PHE A 63 18.56 -4.20 -12.43
C PHE A 63 17.16 -3.63 -12.72
N PHE A 64 16.21 -3.88 -11.81
CA PHE A 64 14.86 -3.36 -11.97
C PHE A 64 14.82 -1.93 -11.45
N ASP A 65 15.02 -0.94 -12.33
CA ASP A 65 15.06 0.49 -12.00
C ASP A 65 13.90 1.27 -12.63
N PRO A 66 12.71 1.20 -12.01
CA PRO A 66 11.54 1.86 -12.54
C PRO A 66 11.57 3.36 -12.21
N LYS A 67 12.07 4.20 -13.12
CA LYS A 67 12.08 5.68 -12.95
C LYS A 67 10.71 6.21 -12.49
N ALA A 68 10.65 6.71 -11.26
CA ALA A 68 9.46 7.31 -10.67
C ALA A 68 9.61 8.84 -10.61
N GLN A 69 8.64 9.58 -11.14
CA GLN A 69 8.45 10.99 -10.77
C GLN A 69 6.99 11.34 -10.95
N LYS A 70 6.19 11.23 -9.88
CA LYS A 70 4.81 11.74 -9.81
C LYS A 70 4.46 12.13 -8.37
N ASP A 71 3.66 13.20 -8.20
CA ASP A 71 3.30 13.81 -6.91
C ASP A 71 2.68 12.80 -5.93
N PRO A 72 3.24 12.59 -4.72
CA PRO A 72 2.73 11.61 -3.75
C PRO A 72 1.30 11.87 -3.27
N ARG A 73 0.77 13.09 -3.47
CA ARG A 73 -0.60 13.45 -3.08
C ARG A 73 -1.66 13.03 -4.10
N ARG A 74 -1.25 12.68 -5.32
CA ARG A 74 -2.17 12.35 -6.44
C ARG A 74 -1.96 10.95 -6.99
N PHE A 75 -0.86 10.31 -6.61
CA PHE A 75 -0.46 9.02 -7.13
C PHE A 75 -0.33 7.99 -6.02
N SER A 76 -0.65 6.76 -6.38
CA SER A 76 -0.52 5.62 -5.51
C SER A 76 0.95 5.44 -5.11
N SER A 77 1.18 5.17 -3.82
CA SER A 77 2.50 5.08 -3.21
C SER A 77 2.56 3.99 -2.14
N TYR A 78 3.77 3.50 -1.93
CA TYR A 78 4.16 2.70 -0.79
C TYR A 78 5.29 3.44 -0.10
N VAL A 79 5.22 3.54 1.23
CA VAL A 79 6.25 4.20 2.05
C VAL A 79 6.55 3.31 3.23
N GLU A 80 7.83 3.09 3.50
CA GLU A 80 8.31 2.43 4.70
C GLU A 80 8.84 3.48 5.68
N HIS A 81 8.38 3.42 6.92
CA HIS A 81 8.87 4.25 8.00
C HIS A 81 9.59 3.40 9.04
N GLY A 82 10.51 4.02 9.77
CA GLY A 82 11.24 3.36 10.85
C GLY A 82 12.54 2.73 10.37
N SER A 83 13.11 1.87 11.20
CA SER A 83 14.38 1.22 10.91
C SER A 83 14.58 0.01 11.81
N PHE A 84 15.42 -0.91 11.34
CA PHE A 84 15.88 -2.07 12.08
C PHE A 84 17.39 -1.95 12.32
N SER A 85 17.83 -2.20 13.55
CA SER A 85 19.24 -2.24 13.92
C SER A 85 19.71 -3.69 14.06
N GLN A 86 20.66 -4.09 13.23
CA GLN A 86 21.30 -5.40 13.31
C GLN A 86 22.14 -5.55 14.59
N GLU A 87 22.73 -4.47 15.09
CA GLU A 87 23.60 -4.49 16.27
C GLU A 87 22.83 -4.80 17.54
N THR A 88 21.64 -4.21 17.67
CA THR A 88 20.80 -4.40 18.86
C THR A 88 19.74 -5.49 18.65
N ASN A 89 19.53 -5.93 17.42
CA ASN A 89 18.49 -6.89 17.03
C ASN A 89 17.08 -6.45 17.42
N TYR A 90 16.82 -5.15 17.26
CA TYR A 90 15.53 -4.52 17.47
C TYR A 90 15.21 -3.56 16.35
N GLY A 91 13.92 -3.44 16.01
CA GLY A 91 13.44 -2.47 15.04
C GLY A 91 11.96 -2.18 15.21
N ILE A 92 11.57 -1.00 14.74
CA ILE A 92 10.17 -0.65 14.54
C ILE A 92 10.02 -0.21 13.10
N LEU A 93 9.06 -0.80 12.40
CA LEU A 93 8.80 -0.57 10.99
C LEU A 93 7.32 -0.30 10.81
N ALA A 94 7.00 0.65 9.93
CA ALA A 94 5.62 0.95 9.58
C ALA A 94 5.47 1.09 8.06
N ASP A 95 4.68 0.21 7.47
CA ASP A 95 4.38 0.15 6.05
C ASP A 95 3.08 0.90 5.77
N GLN A 96 3.17 1.99 5.01
CA GLN A 96 2.02 2.75 4.54
C GLN A 96 1.74 2.45 3.06
N VAL A 97 0.52 2.02 2.77
CA VAL A 97 0.00 1.79 1.42
C VAL A 97 -1.08 2.82 1.12
N THR A 98 -0.88 3.60 0.07
CA THR A 98 -1.89 4.56 -0.42
C THR A 98 -2.21 4.24 -1.87
N ILE A 99 -3.49 3.97 -2.18
CA ILE A 99 -3.94 3.68 -3.54
C ILE A 99 -4.99 4.69 -3.99
N PHE A 100 -4.66 5.39 -5.07
CA PHE A 100 -5.54 6.29 -5.79
C PHE A 100 -6.09 5.62 -7.05
N VAL A 101 -7.32 5.98 -7.41
CA VAL A 101 -7.87 5.75 -8.74
C VAL A 101 -7.65 7.01 -9.60
N PRO A 102 -7.61 6.88 -10.94
CA PRO A 102 -7.59 8.05 -11.82
C PRO A 102 -8.72 9.02 -11.46
N ASP A 103 -8.42 10.32 -11.51
CA ASP A 103 -9.38 11.42 -11.33
C ASP A 103 -10.10 11.50 -9.97
N SER A 104 -9.62 10.76 -8.96
CA SER A 104 -10.09 10.94 -7.58
C SER A 104 -9.12 11.77 -6.75
N PRO A 105 -9.62 12.80 -6.01
CA PRO A 105 -8.79 13.57 -5.08
C PRO A 105 -8.49 12.80 -3.78
N LEU A 106 -9.16 11.67 -3.54
CA LEU A 106 -9.03 10.91 -2.30
C LEU A 106 -8.55 9.47 -2.57
N PRO A 107 -7.75 8.89 -1.67
CA PRO A 107 -7.31 7.52 -1.81
C PRO A 107 -8.50 6.57 -1.61
N VAL A 108 -8.65 5.61 -2.52
CA VAL A 108 -9.65 4.52 -2.42
C VAL A 108 -9.20 3.44 -1.45
N LEU A 109 -7.90 3.35 -1.17
CA LEU A 109 -7.35 2.53 -0.10
C LEU A 109 -6.25 3.33 0.61
N LEU A 110 -6.32 3.39 1.93
CA LEU A 110 -5.23 3.82 2.78
C LEU A 110 -5.03 2.75 3.84
N SER A 111 -3.82 2.24 4.00
CA SER A 111 -3.47 1.22 4.98
C SER A 111 -2.14 1.55 5.63
N LEU A 112 -2.02 1.29 6.93
CA LEU A 112 -0.81 1.42 7.73
C LEU A 112 -0.66 0.15 8.55
N ASN A 113 0.50 -0.49 8.44
CA ASN A 113 0.83 -1.72 9.15
C ASN A 113 2.14 -1.49 9.92
N VAL A 114 2.12 -1.68 11.24
CA VAL A 114 3.26 -1.47 12.13
C VAL A 114 3.73 -2.81 12.68
N THR A 115 5.00 -3.07 12.47
CA THR A 115 5.70 -4.27 12.89
C THR A 115 6.82 -3.90 13.84
N LEU A 116 6.88 -4.60 14.96
CA LEU A 116 7.97 -4.52 15.91
C LEU A 116 8.83 -5.78 15.76
N ASP A 117 10.11 -5.61 15.49
CA ASP A 117 11.07 -6.71 15.46
C ASP A 117 11.83 -6.73 16.79
N LEU A 118 11.63 -7.79 17.57
CA LEU A 118 12.35 -8.02 18.82
C LEU A 118 13.01 -9.40 18.80
N PHE A 119 14.32 -9.43 19.06
CA PHE A 119 15.07 -10.67 19.19
C PHE A 119 15.00 -11.56 17.93
N GLY A 120 14.89 -10.96 16.74
CA GLY A 120 14.77 -11.67 15.47
C GLY A 120 13.38 -12.26 15.21
N ASN A 121 12.37 -11.81 15.96
CA ASN A 121 10.97 -12.12 15.72
C ASN A 121 10.20 -10.84 15.39
N ALA A 122 9.65 -10.79 14.18
CA ALA A 122 8.75 -9.74 13.75
C ALA A 122 7.33 -10.02 14.25
N VAL A 123 6.76 -9.08 15.01
CA VAL A 123 5.38 -9.14 15.49
C VAL A 123 4.62 -7.93 14.95
N ASN A 124 3.52 -8.20 14.27
CA ASN A 124 2.59 -7.14 13.88
C ASN A 124 1.85 -6.63 15.11
N VAL A 125 2.06 -5.36 15.47
CA VAL A 125 1.48 -4.78 16.68
C VAL A 125 0.25 -3.91 16.38
N PHE A 126 0.14 -3.41 15.15
CA PHE A 126 -0.96 -2.54 14.76
C PHE A 126 -1.17 -2.57 13.24
N GLU A 127 -2.40 -2.77 12.80
CA GLU A 127 -2.81 -2.61 11.41
C GLU A 127 -4.10 -1.80 11.35
N ILE A 128 -4.07 -0.68 10.63
CA ILE A 128 -5.25 0.14 10.34
C ILE A 128 -5.36 0.34 8.84
N GLY A 129 -6.55 0.19 8.28
CA GLY A 129 -6.74 0.42 6.85
C GLY A 129 -8.20 0.61 6.48
N GLY A 130 -8.45 1.59 5.62
CA GLY A 130 -9.78 1.91 5.11
C GLY A 130 -9.82 1.80 3.59
N SER A 131 -10.96 1.33 3.05
CA SER A 131 -11.24 1.43 1.63
C SER A 131 -12.58 2.14 1.39
N VAL A 132 -12.57 3.16 0.54
CA VAL A 132 -13.77 3.88 0.11
C VAL A 132 -14.09 3.49 -1.32
N LYS A 133 -14.84 2.39 -1.49
CA LYS A 133 -15.40 1.99 -2.79
C LYS A 133 -16.89 2.28 -2.81
N GLY A 134 -17.38 2.99 -3.82
CA GLY A 134 -18.80 3.31 -3.97
C GLY A 134 -19.32 4.42 -3.05
N PHE A 135 -18.42 5.12 -2.36
CA PHE A 135 -18.74 6.31 -1.57
C PHE A 135 -18.59 7.61 -2.36
N ASP A 136 -18.32 7.54 -3.67
CA ASP A 136 -18.03 8.71 -4.51
C ASP A 136 -19.13 9.76 -4.42
N ARG A 137 -20.41 9.34 -4.46
CA ARG A 137 -21.56 10.27 -4.30
C ARG A 137 -21.68 10.86 -2.90
N VAL A 138 -21.37 10.09 -1.86
CA VAL A 138 -21.42 10.55 -0.47
C VAL A 138 -20.28 11.54 -0.22
N LEU A 139 -19.07 11.21 -0.68
CA LEU A 139 -17.90 12.07 -0.61
C LEU A 139 -18.07 13.34 -1.43
N GLU A 140 -18.65 13.27 -2.63
CA GLU A 140 -18.97 14.45 -3.44
C GLU A 140 -20.03 15.32 -2.74
N SER A 141 -21.03 14.71 -2.10
CA SER A 141 -22.02 15.44 -1.30
C SER A 141 -21.41 16.06 -0.02
N LEU A 142 -20.32 15.53 0.51
CA LEU A 142 -19.69 16.05 1.72
C LEU A 142 -18.58 17.07 1.41
N LEU A 143 -17.71 16.76 0.46
CA LEU A 143 -16.45 17.45 0.19
C LEU A 143 -16.36 18.04 -1.23
N GLY A 144 -17.37 17.83 -2.08
CA GLY A 144 -17.44 18.45 -3.40
C GLY A 144 -17.57 19.98 -3.32
N HIS A 145 -17.51 20.66 -4.47
CA HIS A 145 -17.57 22.13 -4.50
C HIS A 145 -18.86 22.70 -3.87
N HIS A 146 -19.96 21.94 -3.94
CA HIS A 146 -21.24 22.21 -3.27
C HIS A 146 -21.57 21.18 -2.18
N GLY A 147 -20.54 20.62 -1.54
CA GLY A 147 -20.69 19.63 -0.49
C GLY A 147 -20.81 20.27 0.89
N TYR A 148 -21.33 19.52 1.86
CA TYR A 148 -21.58 19.97 3.24
C TYR A 148 -20.41 20.74 3.89
N PHE A 149 -19.16 20.31 3.70
CA PHE A 149 -17.98 20.96 4.28
C PHE A 149 -17.45 22.13 3.45
N SER A 150 -17.77 22.19 2.16
CA SER A 150 -17.26 23.23 1.23
C SER A 150 -18.23 24.40 1.09
N ASP A 151 -19.54 24.11 1.13
CA ASP A 151 -20.63 25.06 1.01
C ASP A 151 -21.81 24.61 1.91
N PRO A 152 -21.71 24.81 3.24
CA PRO A 152 -22.72 24.35 4.19
C PRO A 152 -24.09 24.97 3.93
N GLU A 153 -24.13 26.26 3.57
CA GLU A 153 -25.39 26.98 3.28
C GLU A 153 -26.04 26.48 1.99
N GLY A 154 -25.28 26.32 0.90
CA GLY A 154 -25.81 25.79 -0.37
C GLY A 154 -26.19 24.31 -0.33
N TYR A 155 -25.60 23.53 0.59
CA TYR A 155 -25.90 22.10 0.75
C TYR A 155 -27.33 21.85 1.24
N TYR A 156 -27.80 22.61 2.24
CA TYR A 156 -29.14 22.46 2.83
C TYR A 156 -30.26 23.09 2.01
N LEU A 157 -29.93 23.98 1.08
CA LEU A 157 -30.90 24.73 0.27
C LEU A 157 -31.24 24.03 -1.06
N LYS A 158 -30.68 22.83 -1.31
CA LYS A 158 -31.00 22.04 -2.51
C LYS A 158 -32.38 21.37 -2.42
N PRO A 159 -33.26 21.55 -3.42
CA PRO A 159 -34.53 20.81 -3.49
C PRO A 159 -34.27 19.29 -3.53
N GLY A 160 -34.80 18.55 -2.55
CA GLY A 160 -34.63 17.09 -2.44
C GLY A 160 -33.46 16.61 -1.55
N ALA A 161 -32.81 17.50 -0.79
CA ALA A 161 -31.78 17.12 0.16
C ALA A 161 -32.37 16.28 1.33
N PRO A 162 -31.71 15.19 1.78
CA PRO A 162 -32.17 14.42 2.93
C PRO A 162 -32.10 15.28 4.20
N GLN A 163 -33.24 15.47 4.88
CA GLN A 163 -33.37 16.24 6.13
C GLN A 163 -32.77 15.51 7.35
N THR A 164 -32.19 14.33 7.16
CA THR A 164 -31.71 13.44 8.23
C THR A 164 -30.24 13.11 8.04
N HIS A 165 -29.46 13.22 9.12
CA HIS A 165 -28.08 12.77 9.17
C HIS A 165 -27.99 11.26 8.91
N PRO A 166 -27.35 10.79 7.83
CA PRO A 166 -27.06 9.38 7.69
C PRO A 166 -26.03 9.01 8.76
N ASN A 167 -26.41 8.16 9.72
CA ASN A 167 -25.47 7.56 10.65
C ASN A 167 -24.61 6.55 9.86
N PRO A 168 -23.32 6.83 9.61
CA PRO A 168 -22.50 5.92 8.83
C PRO A 168 -22.23 4.67 9.66
N SER A 169 -22.93 3.58 9.35
CA SER A 169 -22.56 2.26 9.87
C SER A 169 -21.17 1.90 9.34
N ILE A 170 -20.16 1.95 10.20
CA ILE A 170 -18.80 1.53 9.88
C ILE A 170 -18.84 0.02 9.63
N ALA A 171 -18.67 -0.38 8.36
CA ALA A 171 -18.42 -1.78 8.04
C ALA A 171 -17.11 -2.20 8.70
N ARG A 172 -17.15 -3.27 9.51
CA ARG A 172 -15.96 -3.80 10.18
C ARG A 172 -14.86 -4.08 9.15
N MET A 173 -13.68 -3.54 9.41
CA MET A 173 -12.43 -3.85 8.72
C MET A 173 -12.21 -5.35 8.68
N THR A 174 -12.23 -5.94 7.50
CA THR A 174 -11.72 -7.30 7.30
C THR A 174 -10.21 -7.22 7.34
N ALA A 175 -9.60 -7.81 8.37
CA ALA A 175 -8.15 -7.97 8.43
C ALA A 175 -7.66 -8.70 7.16
N LEU A 176 -6.54 -8.26 6.60
CA LEU A 176 -5.89 -8.99 5.52
C LEU A 176 -5.47 -10.36 6.07
N VAL A 177 -5.95 -11.43 5.45
CA VAL A 177 -5.63 -12.80 5.84
C VAL A 177 -4.10 -12.98 5.89
N PRO A 178 -3.53 -13.54 6.98
CA PRO A 178 -2.11 -13.84 7.03
C PRO A 178 -1.75 -14.80 5.90
N VAL A 179 -0.85 -14.37 5.02
CA VAL A 179 -0.30 -15.22 3.95
C VAL A 179 0.95 -15.87 4.52
N VAL A 180 0.88 -17.18 4.79
CA VAL A 180 2.05 -17.95 5.23
C VAL A 180 2.89 -18.31 4.01
N CYS A 181 4.08 -17.74 3.91
CA CYS A 181 5.05 -18.16 2.90
C CYS A 181 5.68 -19.50 3.32
N SER A 182 5.58 -20.54 2.49
CA SER A 182 6.42 -21.72 2.68
C SER A 182 7.88 -21.32 2.47
N LYS A 183 8.67 -21.31 3.56
CA LYS A 183 10.14 -21.25 3.45
C LYS A 183 10.60 -22.50 2.70
N VAL A 184 10.96 -22.36 1.43
CA VAL A 184 11.75 -23.39 0.75
C VAL A 184 13.13 -23.33 1.38
N ASN A 185 13.41 -24.25 2.30
CA ASN A 185 14.73 -24.42 2.91
C ASN A 185 15.74 -24.77 1.81
N PHE A 186 16.55 -23.80 1.40
CA PHE A 186 17.76 -24.06 0.63
C PHE A 186 18.93 -24.24 1.60
N PHE A 187 18.87 -25.29 2.43
CA PHE A 187 20.03 -25.73 3.21
C PHE A 187 20.76 -26.84 2.44
N ARG A 188 21.98 -26.51 2.01
CA ARG A 188 23.16 -27.36 1.81
C ARG A 188 22.99 -28.70 1.05
N THR A 189 23.67 -28.77 -0.09
CA THR A 189 24.75 -29.77 -0.25
C THR A 189 26.01 -29.03 -0.65
N ALA A 190 26.87 -28.81 0.35
CA ALA A 190 28.31 -28.74 0.12
C ALA A 190 28.83 -30.16 0.36
N VAL A 191 29.29 -30.81 -0.71
CA VAL A 191 30.36 -31.81 -0.70
C VAL A 191 31.18 -31.54 -1.96
#